data_AF-A0A9E4JML1-F1
#
_entry.id   AF-A0A9E4JML1-F1
#
_cell.length_a   1.000
_cell.length_b   1.000
_cell.length_c   1.000
_cell.angle_alpha   90.00
_cell.angle_beta   90.00
_cell.angle_gamma   90.00
#
_symmetry.space_group_name_H-M   'P 1'
#
loop_
_entity.id
_entity.type
_entity.pdbx_description
1 polymer ?
#
loop_
_entity_poly.entity_id
_entity_poly.type
_entity_poly.pdbx_seq_one_letter_code
_entity_poly.pdbx_strand_id
1 'polypeptide(L)'
;MTILGSTQPEPDEKSWQYQLDRFVENNQQELAALAWAFYQEQTEHENTLGIDIIPTPHFISCSREALEKLNNSVNHKLQEILGLIDGYQPEQEVLMIGFANNGVKLIYFEPELNPPECFEKSGQNIASLLDKLEAKMLAQIQV
;
A
#
# COMPACT_ATOMS: atom_id res chain seq x y z
N MET A 1 33.72 -13.02 25.11
CA MET A 1 33.10 -12.24 24.02
C MET A 1 31.90 -13.02 23.56
N THR A 2 30.70 -12.53 23.85
CA THR A 2 29.45 -13.21 23.51
C THR A 2 28.98 -12.67 22.15
N ILE A 3 28.77 -13.58 21.22
CA ILE A 3 28.23 -13.37 19.88
C ILE A 3 26.79 -12.87 20.02
N LEU A 4 26.46 -11.72 19.43
CA LEU A 4 25.08 -11.24 19.30
C LEU A 4 24.36 -12.17 18.33
N GLY A 5 23.66 -13.16 18.86
CA GLY A 5 22.75 -14.00 18.09
C GLY A 5 21.60 -13.14 17.56
N SER A 6 21.55 -12.97 16.25
CA SER A 6 20.40 -12.41 15.55
C SER A 6 19.24 -13.41 15.61
N THR A 7 18.50 -13.41 16.72
CA THR A 7 17.16 -14.00 16.79
C THR A 7 16.20 -12.99 16.17
N GLN A 8 16.16 -12.93 14.84
CA GLN A 8 15.04 -12.30 14.16
C GLN A 8 13.82 -13.17 14.49
N PRO A 9 12.80 -12.66 15.20
CA PRO A 9 11.63 -13.46 15.54
C PRO A 9 11.01 -13.98 14.25
N GLU A 10 10.56 -15.24 14.25
CA GLU A 10 9.85 -15.80 13.11
C GLU A 10 8.63 -14.91 12.79
N PRO A 11 8.31 -14.70 11.50
CA PRO A 11 7.15 -13.91 11.12
C PRO A 11 5.89 -14.48 11.77
N ASP A 12 5.13 -13.64 12.47
CA ASP A 12 3.78 -14.02 12.88
C ASP A 12 2.90 -14.05 11.63
N GLU A 13 2.71 -15.24 11.07
CA GLU A 13 1.93 -15.45 9.85
C GLU A 13 0.47 -15.00 9.98
N LYS A 14 -0.01 -14.81 11.22
CA LYS A 14 -1.34 -14.29 11.51
C LYS A 14 -1.39 -12.78 11.63
N SER A 15 -0.24 -12.10 11.67
CA SER A 15 -0.21 -10.64 11.69
C SER A 15 -0.73 -10.08 10.37
N TRP A 16 -1.56 -9.04 10.44
CA TRP A 16 -2.07 -8.37 9.24
C TRP A 16 -0.92 -7.81 8.39
N GLN A 17 0.20 -7.41 9.02
CA GLN A 17 1.37 -6.92 8.32
C GLN A 17 1.97 -7.99 7.42
N TYR A 18 2.12 -9.22 7.92
CA TYR A 18 2.63 -10.33 7.14
C TYR A 18 1.67 -10.72 6.01
N GLN A 19 0.37 -10.82 6.32
CA GLN A 19 -0.64 -11.15 5.32
C GLN A 19 -0.73 -10.08 4.22
N LEU A 20 -0.59 -8.81 4.58
CA LEU A 20 -0.53 -7.70 3.64
C LEU A 20 0.73 -7.77 2.76
N ASP A 21 1.90 -8.10 3.31
CA ASP A 21 3.12 -8.33 2.50
C ASP A 21 2.91 -9.44 1.49
N ARG A 22 2.37 -10.59 1.94
CA ARG A 22 2.08 -11.72 1.05
C ARG A 22 1.07 -11.35 -0.02
N PHE A 23 0.05 -10.56 0.31
CA PHE A 23 -0.88 -10.04 -0.68
C PHE A 23 -0.17 -9.15 -1.71
N VAL A 24 0.69 -8.22 -1.26
CA VAL A 24 1.44 -7.34 -2.15
C VAL A 24 2.37 -8.13 -3.08
N GLU A 25 3.17 -9.04 -2.52
CA GLU A 25 4.10 -9.90 -3.29
C GLU A 25 3.38 -10.69 -4.39
N ASN A 26 2.19 -11.23 -4.09
CA ASN A 26 1.43 -12.04 -5.04
C ASN A 26 0.69 -11.24 -6.12
N ASN A 27 0.62 -9.90 -5.98
CA ASN A 27 -0.24 -9.06 -6.82
C ASN A 27 0.46 -7.77 -7.31
N GLN A 28 1.80 -7.72 -7.31
CA GLN A 28 2.56 -6.51 -7.62
C GLN A 28 2.16 -5.87 -8.96
N GLN A 29 2.00 -6.66 -10.03
CA GLN A 29 1.64 -6.14 -11.34
C GLN A 29 0.24 -5.49 -11.34
N GLU A 30 -0.76 -6.14 -10.73
CA GLU A 30 -2.10 -5.56 -10.66
C GLU A 30 -2.18 -4.37 -9.71
N LEU A 31 -1.38 -4.37 -8.63
CA LEU A 31 -1.27 -3.23 -7.72
C LEU A 31 -0.60 -2.03 -8.41
N ALA A 32 0.43 -2.27 -9.23
CA ALA A 32 1.04 -1.23 -10.04
C ALA A 32 0.06 -0.64 -11.06
N ALA A 33 -0.70 -1.50 -11.74
CA ALA A 33 -1.77 -1.06 -12.64
C ALA A 33 -2.83 -0.21 -11.91
N LEU A 34 -3.25 -0.64 -10.72
CA LEU A 34 -4.24 0.09 -9.91
C LEU A 34 -3.69 1.44 -9.43
N ALA A 35 -2.45 1.48 -8.93
CA ALA A 35 -1.82 2.71 -8.46
C ALA A 35 -1.69 3.74 -9.58
N TRP A 36 -1.31 3.31 -10.79
CA TRP A 36 -1.26 4.17 -11.97
C TRP A 36 -2.64 4.70 -12.36
N ALA A 37 -3.63 3.81 -12.43
CA ALA A 37 -5.01 4.20 -12.75
C ALA A 37 -5.56 5.21 -11.74
N PHE A 38 -5.36 4.96 -10.45
CA PHE A 38 -5.75 5.86 -9.36
C PHE A 38 -5.06 7.22 -9.49
N TYR A 39 -3.78 7.26 -9.82
CA TYR A 39 -3.06 8.50 -10.04
C TYR A 39 -3.65 9.31 -11.21
N GLN A 40 -3.96 8.65 -12.33
CA GLN A 40 -4.52 9.28 -13.54
C GLN A 40 -5.91 9.89 -13.32
N GLU A 41 -6.72 9.33 -12.41
CA GLU A 41 -8.06 9.85 -12.11
C GLU A 41 -8.06 11.10 -11.23
N GLN A 42 -6.93 11.45 -10.62
CA GLN A 42 -6.82 12.62 -9.77
C GLN A 42 -6.56 13.89 -10.60
N THR A 43 -7.26 14.97 -10.27
CA THR A 43 -7.03 16.28 -10.89
C THR A 43 -5.76 16.96 -10.37
N GLU A 44 -5.55 16.93 -9.05
CA GLU A 44 -4.46 17.65 -8.37
C GLU A 44 -3.37 16.71 -7.82
N HIS A 45 -3.54 15.40 -7.98
CA HIS A 45 -2.61 14.36 -7.52
C HIS A 45 -2.22 14.43 -6.03
N GLU A 46 -3.08 15.00 -5.18
CA GLU A 46 -2.82 15.19 -3.74
C GLU A 46 -3.22 13.99 -2.85
N ASN A 47 -3.86 12.98 -3.44
CA ASN A 47 -4.30 11.80 -2.70
C ASN A 47 -3.33 10.63 -2.88
N THR A 48 -3.07 9.94 -1.78
CA THR A 48 -2.31 8.70 -1.72
C THR A 48 -3.27 7.52 -1.65
N LEU A 49 -2.98 6.46 -2.41
CA LEU A 49 -3.76 5.23 -2.33
C LEU A 49 -3.49 4.54 -0.99
N GLY A 50 -4.54 4.12 -0.30
CA GLY A 50 -4.46 3.41 0.97
C GLY A 50 -5.22 2.10 0.93
N ILE A 51 -4.96 1.27 1.94
CA ILE A 51 -5.72 0.03 2.23
C ILE A 51 -6.16 0.13 3.68
N ASP A 52 -7.46 0.19 3.92
CA ASP A 52 -8.01 0.02 5.26
C ASP A 52 -8.32 -1.45 5.49
N ILE A 53 -7.63 -2.05 6.46
CA ILE A 53 -7.68 -3.49 6.70
C ILE A 53 -8.92 -3.87 7.54
N ILE A 54 -9.49 -2.95 8.31
CA ILE A 54 -10.51 -3.26 9.33
C ILE A 54 -11.76 -2.40 9.10
N PRO A 55 -12.98 -2.94 9.26
CA PRO A 55 -13.31 -4.33 9.60
C PRO A 55 -13.15 -5.31 8.43
N THR A 56 -13.07 -4.78 7.20
CA THR A 56 -13.04 -5.54 5.97
C THR A 56 -12.00 -4.87 5.05
N PRO A 57 -10.95 -5.58 4.59
CA PRO A 57 -9.93 -5.03 3.70
C PRO A 57 -10.51 -4.39 2.44
N HIS A 58 -10.24 -3.11 2.22
CA HIS A 58 -10.65 -2.36 1.02
C HIS A 58 -9.69 -1.21 0.71
N PHE A 59 -9.68 -0.74 -0.53
CA PHE A 59 -8.87 0.42 -0.91
C PHE A 59 -9.57 1.72 -0.50
N ILE A 60 -8.77 2.72 -0.13
CA ILE A 60 -9.22 4.05 0.23
C ILE A 60 -8.37 5.12 -0.43
N SER A 61 -8.93 6.33 -0.59
CA SER A 61 -8.17 7.51 -1.02
C SER A 61 -7.83 8.35 0.21
N CYS A 62 -6.54 8.55 0.46
CA CYS A 62 -6.05 9.31 1.60
C CYS A 62 -5.59 10.70 1.13
N SER A 63 -6.32 11.75 1.51
CA SER A 63 -5.87 13.11 1.19
C SER A 63 -4.61 13.49 1.96
N ARG A 64 -3.76 14.33 1.35
CA ARG A 64 -2.59 14.88 2.03
C ARG A 64 -2.94 15.52 3.37
N GLU A 65 -4.01 16.31 3.43
CA GLU A 65 -4.48 16.94 4.66
C GLU A 65 -4.83 15.90 5.75
N ALA A 66 -5.47 14.79 5.39
CA ALA A 66 -5.80 13.73 6.35
C ALA A 66 -4.53 13.05 6.89
N LEU A 67 -3.53 12.81 6.04
CA LEU A 67 -2.26 12.21 6.45
C LEU A 67 -1.43 13.15 7.33
N GLU A 68 -1.43 14.45 7.07
CA GLU A 68 -0.79 15.44 7.93
C GLU A 68 -1.48 15.53 9.31
N LYS A 69 -2.82 15.55 9.33
CA LYS A 69 -3.59 15.48 10.59
C LYS A 69 -3.27 14.23 11.39
N LEU A 70 -3.18 13.07 10.72
CA LEU A 70 -2.78 11.83 11.36
C LEU A 70 -1.34 11.91 11.89
N ASN A 71 -0.39 12.42 11.11
CA ASN A 71 0.99 12.58 11.54
C ASN A 71 1.09 13.45 12.81
N ASN A 72 0.35 14.56 12.85
CA ASN A 72 0.28 15.43 14.02
C ASN A 72 -0.30 14.71 15.25
N SER A 73 -1.34 13.89 15.08
CA SER A 73 -1.98 13.17 16.20
C SER A 73 -1.09 12.07 16.79
N VAL A 74 -0.15 11.54 16.00
CA VAL A 74 0.82 10.52 16.45
C VAL A 74 2.20 11.10 16.80
N ASN A 75 2.28 12.39 17.14
CA ASN A 75 3.53 13.09 17.49
C ASN A 75 4.60 12.99 16.40
N HIS A 76 4.21 13.26 15.15
CA HIS A 76 5.07 13.30 13.97
C HIS A 76 5.78 11.98 13.60
N LYS A 77 5.27 10.84 14.06
CA LYS A 77 5.85 9.52 13.77
C LYS A 77 5.72 9.05 12.33
N LEU A 78 4.89 9.69 11.50
CA LEU A 78 4.71 9.36 10.09
C LEU A 78 5.53 10.27 9.16
N GLN A 79 6.41 11.12 9.71
CA GLN A 79 7.16 12.10 8.91
C GLN A 79 7.97 11.47 7.77
N GLU A 80 8.56 10.29 7.99
CA GLU A 80 9.30 9.56 6.96
C GLU A 80 8.37 9.09 5.82
N ILE A 81 7.18 8.58 6.16
CA ILE A 81 6.16 8.20 5.16
C ILE A 81 5.71 9.43 4.36
N LEU A 82 5.48 10.57 5.02
CA LEU A 82 5.13 11.82 4.33
C LEU A 82 6.23 12.27 3.37
N GLY A 83 7.50 12.14 3.77
CA GLY A 83 8.64 12.45 2.91
C GLY A 83 8.73 11.55 1.67
N LEU A 84 8.38 10.27 1.79
CA LEU A 84 8.32 9.36 0.64
C LEU A 84 7.16 9.69 -0.29
N ILE A 85 6.01 10.10 0.25
CA ILE A 85 4.88 10.59 -0.55
C ILE A 85 5.29 11.84 -1.34
N ASP A 86 6.03 12.76 -0.72
CA ASP A 86 6.49 13.99 -1.37
C ASP A 86 7.48 13.72 -2.52
N GLY A 87 8.21 12.61 -2.47
CA GLY A 87 9.17 12.19 -3.48
C GLY A 87 8.67 11.11 -4.45
N TYR A 88 7.41 10.70 -4.34
CA TYR A 88 6.85 9.56 -5.06
C TYR A 88 6.84 9.76 -6.59
N GLN A 89 7.31 8.76 -7.33
CA GLN A 89 7.31 8.75 -8.80
C GLN A 89 6.30 7.74 -9.35
N PRO A 90 5.05 8.13 -9.65
CA PRO A 90 3.98 7.21 -10.04
C PRO A 90 4.22 6.51 -11.37
N GLU A 91 5.09 7.05 -12.24
CA GLU A 91 5.48 6.37 -13.48
C GLU A 91 6.47 5.22 -13.27
N GLN A 92 7.08 5.08 -12.08
CA GLN A 92 8.15 4.11 -11.82
C GLN A 92 7.85 3.22 -10.62
N GLU A 93 7.27 3.78 -9.57
CA GLU A 93 7.15 3.17 -8.26
C GLU A 93 5.68 2.96 -7.90
N VAL A 94 5.44 2.12 -6.90
CA VAL A 94 4.14 1.97 -6.25
C VAL A 94 4.27 2.38 -4.80
N LEU A 95 3.43 3.33 -4.37
CA LEU A 95 3.32 3.75 -2.98
C LEU A 95 1.86 3.62 -2.51
N MET A 96 1.68 2.89 -1.40
CA MET A 96 0.40 2.80 -0.70
C MET A 96 0.61 2.80 0.82
N ILE A 97 -0.45 3.07 1.58
CA ILE A 97 -0.44 2.99 3.05
C ILE A 97 -1.51 2.02 3.53
N GLY A 98 -1.10 0.97 4.22
CA GLY A 98 -2.00 0.07 4.96
C GLY A 98 -2.34 0.60 6.34
N PHE A 99 -3.60 0.57 6.74
CA PHE A 99 -4.10 1.01 8.04
C PHE A 99 -4.79 -0.15 8.77
N ALA A 100 -4.49 -0.30 10.07
CA ALA A 100 -5.20 -1.20 10.96
C ALA A 100 -5.23 -0.62 12.38
N ASN A 101 -6.01 -1.25 13.28
CA ASN A 101 -6.22 -0.79 14.67
C ASN A 101 -4.93 -0.49 15.46
N ASN A 102 -3.82 -1.15 15.13
CA ASN A 102 -2.55 -1.05 15.85
C ASN A 102 -1.44 -0.33 15.07
N GLY A 103 -1.74 0.29 13.92
CA GLY A 103 -0.75 1.12 13.24
C GLY A 103 -0.97 1.30 11.75
N VAL A 104 0.05 1.87 11.14
CA VAL A 104 0.15 2.06 9.70
C VAL A 104 1.34 1.28 9.16
N LYS A 105 1.27 0.90 7.89
CA LYS A 105 2.35 0.24 7.18
C LYS A 105 2.51 0.87 5.81
N LEU A 106 3.72 1.32 5.50
CA LEU A 106 4.06 1.72 4.14
C LEU A 106 4.18 0.47 3.27
N ILE A 107 3.55 0.51 2.11
CA ILE A 107 3.79 -0.40 1.00
C ILE A 107 4.51 0.41 -0.06
N TYR A 108 5.74 0.03 -0.37
CA TYR A 108 6.58 0.75 -1.31
C TYR A 108 7.47 -0.22 -2.08
N PHE A 109 7.36 -0.23 -3.41
CA PHE A 109 8.16 -1.10 -4.27
C PHE A 109 8.21 -0.56 -5.70
N GLU A 110 9.26 -0.96 -6.43
CA GLU A 110 9.37 -0.78 -7.88
C GLU A 110 8.97 -2.10 -8.56
N PRO A 111 7.87 -2.12 -9.35
CA PRO A 111 7.43 -3.33 -10.07
C PRO A 111 8.38 -3.69 -11.23
N GLU A 112 8.38 -4.96 -11.65
CA GLU A 112 9.21 -5.44 -12.79
C GLU A 112 8.89 -4.70 -14.10
N LEU A 113 7.61 -4.39 -14.32
CA LEU A 113 7.15 -3.51 -15.38
C LEU A 113 6.68 -2.21 -14.75
N ASN A 114 6.98 -1.08 -15.38
CA ASN A 114 6.54 0.20 -14.81
C ASN A 114 5.00 0.27 -14.67
N PRO A 115 4.47 1.07 -13.73
CA PRO A 115 3.03 1.17 -13.49
C PRO A 115 2.17 1.47 -14.75
N PRO A 116 2.58 2.38 -15.67
CA PRO A 116 1.87 2.57 -16.94
C PRO A 116 1.76 1.29 -17.79
N GLU A 117 2.86 0.55 -17.97
CA GLU A 117 2.88 -0.71 -18.72
C GLU A 117 2.04 -1.80 -18.04
N CYS A 118 2.06 -1.84 -16.70
CA CYS A 118 1.19 -2.75 -15.93
C CYS A 118 -0.28 -2.47 -16.22
N PHE A 119 -0.68 -1.20 -16.27
CA PHE A 119 -2.04 -0.78 -16.57
C PHE A 119 -2.43 -1.13 -18.01
N GLU A 120 -1.59 -0.83 -18.99
CA GLU A 120 -1.81 -1.21 -20.40
C GLU A 120 -1.98 -2.72 -20.58
N LYS A 121 -1.12 -3.53 -19.94
CA LYS A 121 -1.18 -5.00 -20.03
C LYS A 121 -2.36 -5.61 -19.28
N SER A 122 -2.84 -4.95 -18.23
CA SER A 122 -4.02 -5.43 -17.49
C SER A 122 -5.24 -5.54 -18.40
N GLY A 123 -5.40 -4.60 -19.35
CA GLY A 123 -6.55 -4.54 -20.27
C GLY A 123 -7.89 -4.35 -19.55
N GLN A 124 -7.86 -4.09 -18.25
CA GLN A 124 -9.01 -3.89 -17.37
C GLN A 124 -9.15 -2.41 -17.03
N ASN A 125 -10.39 -1.97 -16.82
CA ASN A 125 -10.65 -0.65 -16.23
C ASN A 125 -10.40 -0.68 -14.71
N ILE A 126 -10.25 0.50 -14.11
CA ILE A 126 -9.92 0.64 -12.69
C ILE A 126 -10.92 -0.07 -11.78
N ALA A 127 -12.22 0.02 -12.06
CA ALA A 127 -13.26 -0.58 -11.24
C ALA A 127 -13.11 -2.11 -11.20
N SER A 128 -12.83 -2.73 -12.35
CA SER A 128 -12.62 -4.18 -12.43
C SER A 128 -11.34 -4.61 -11.71
N LEU A 129 -10.28 -3.81 -11.78
CA LEU A 129 -9.03 -4.06 -11.06
C LEU A 129 -9.22 -3.95 -9.54
N LEU A 130 -9.92 -2.91 -9.10
CA LEU A 130 -10.28 -2.67 -7.71
C LEU A 130 -11.07 -3.86 -7.15
N ASP A 131 -12.19 -4.21 -7.78
CA ASP A 131 -13.06 -5.32 -7.36
C ASP A 131 -12.28 -6.64 -7.26
N LYS A 132 -11.43 -6.92 -8.25
CA LYS A 132 -10.59 -8.13 -8.28
C LYS A 132 -9.59 -8.14 -7.13
N LEU A 133 -8.91 -7.03 -6.88
CA LEU A 133 -7.89 -6.93 -5.84
C LEU A 133 -8.51 -6.97 -4.44
N GLU A 134 -9.64 -6.31 -4.23
CA GLU A 134 -10.39 -6.40 -2.97
C GLU A 134 -10.87 -7.82 -2.70
N ALA A 135 -11.43 -8.51 -3.71
CA ALA A 135 -11.81 -9.92 -3.57
C ALA A 135 -10.62 -10.82 -3.18
N LYS A 136 -9.43 -10.56 -3.75
CA LYS A 136 -8.19 -11.26 -3.38
C LYS A 136 -7.74 -10.91 -1.96
N MET A 137 -7.79 -9.64 -1.55
CA MET A 137 -7.46 -9.21 -0.19
C MET A 137 -8.36 -9.92 0.83
N LEU A 138 -9.66 -9.95 0.60
CA LEU A 138 -10.63 -10.61 1.48
C LEU A 138 -10.37 -12.11 1.66
N ALA A 139 -9.87 -12.76 0.62
CA ALA A 139 -9.53 -14.19 0.68
C ALA A 139 -8.20 -14.46 1.42
N GLN A 140 -7.29 -13.48 1.48
CA GLN A 140 -5.92 -13.67 1.98
C GLN A 140 -5.68 -13.06 3.36
N ILE A 141 -6.34 -11.95 3.68
CA ILE A 141 -6.14 -11.20 4.92
C ILE A 141 -7.29 -11.55 5.88
N GLN A 142 -6.93 -12.14 7.01
CA GLN A 142 -7.82 -12.55 8.09
C GLN A 142 -7.48 -11.73 9.33
N VAL A 143 -8.38 -10.81 9.69
CA VAL A 143 -8.27 -9.93 10.87
C VAL A 143 -9.13 -10.37 12.05
#